data_AF-A0A0J8TLW0-F1
#
_entry.id   AF-A0A0J8TLW0-F1
#
_cell.length_a   1.000
_cell.length_b   1.000
_cell.length_c   1.000
_cell.angle_alpha   90.00
_cell.angle_beta   90.00
_cell.angle_gamma   90.00
#
_symmetry.space_group_name_H-M   'P 1'
#
loop_
_entity.id
_entity.type
_entity.pdbx_description
1 polymer ?
#
loop_
_entity_poly.entity_id
_entity_poly.type
_entity_poly.pdbx_seq_one_letter_code
_entity_poly.pdbx_strand_id
1 'polypeptide(L)'
;MAVLLLFIAAACLFITDNHIPRATCILPLALLKTSKIKLGMYSEPDSMGHTPSYEPPSQEAVKPIPAFYCAYLLRSTVRHASLYIGSTPNPARRLAQHNGLIKGGAKRTHKDSLRPWEMVMLVSGFMSRTAALQFEWAWQHTPSSRHADHEDESSQPPVQIYPRSERRAKRSSRPRSSLKSILKSLHLLLRSPYFSVWPLEVHFFSAEIYRAWQGCCQLLDNLIPDSINVVVDQYIEKQQDGTKPFDSLDIKDAKLKNYFAKAEFLLDKHVIPCGICKQKLNLEDDLIAICPHGQCNCASHILCLSSKFLEIGNAPNRIIPMNGKCPSCSSIIEWSILMKEMTLRIRAKGLRRKVVLEG
;
A
#
# COMPACT_ATOMS: atom_id res chain seq x y z
N MET A 1 -19.64 12.99 -14.07
CA MET A 1 -20.67 12.20 -13.37
C MET A 1 -21.09 10.91 -14.10
N ALA A 2 -20.38 10.47 -15.15
CA ALA A 2 -20.69 9.22 -15.87
C ALA A 2 -19.91 7.98 -15.36
N VAL A 3 -18.92 8.14 -14.47
CA VAL A 3 -18.11 7.02 -13.94
C VAL A 3 -18.69 6.45 -12.64
N LEU A 4 -19.60 7.18 -11.98
CA LEU A 4 -20.28 6.72 -10.76
C LEU A 4 -21.57 5.91 -11.06
N LEU A 5 -22.08 5.96 -12.30
CA LEU A 5 -23.28 5.22 -12.72
C LEU A 5 -22.97 3.80 -13.23
N LEU A 6 -21.71 3.48 -13.53
CA LEU A 6 -21.30 2.14 -13.97
C LEU A 6 -21.11 1.15 -12.80
N PHE A 7 -21.00 1.63 -11.56
CA PHE A 7 -20.88 0.76 -10.39
C PHE A 7 -22.22 0.25 -9.85
N ILE A 8 -23.36 0.83 -10.27
CA ILE A 8 -24.70 0.41 -9.80
C ILE A 8 -25.38 -0.56 -10.79
N ALA A 9 -25.01 -0.54 -12.08
CA ALA A 9 -25.65 -1.39 -13.10
C ALA A 9 -25.14 -2.85 -13.14
N ALA A 10 -24.00 -3.18 -12.52
CA ALA A 10 -23.47 -4.54 -12.50
C ALA A 10 -24.09 -5.43 -11.39
N ALA A 11 -24.90 -4.87 -10.49
CA ALA A 11 -25.55 -5.61 -9.41
C ALA A 11 -26.95 -6.17 -9.79
N CYS A 12 -27.44 -5.93 -11.01
CA CYS A 12 -28.80 -6.33 -11.42
C CYS A 12 -28.88 -7.40 -12.53
N LEU A 13 -27.77 -8.08 -12.90
CA LEU A 13 -27.77 -9.08 -13.99
C LEU A 13 -27.50 -10.53 -13.55
N PHE A 14 -27.64 -10.85 -12.26
CA PHE A 14 -27.50 -12.23 -11.77
C PHE A 14 -28.77 -12.73 -11.07
N ILE A 15 -29.94 -12.67 -11.74
CA ILE A 15 -31.07 -13.55 -11.41
C ILE A 15 -31.83 -13.89 -12.70
N THR A 16 -31.43 -14.97 -13.37
CA THR A 16 -32.30 -15.71 -14.30
C THR A 16 -32.04 -17.21 -14.12
N ASP A 17 -33.07 -17.91 -13.61
CA ASP A 17 -33.43 -19.34 -13.75
C ASP A 17 -32.45 -20.45 -13.31
N ASN A 18 -32.85 -21.57 -12.67
CA ASN A 18 -34.13 -22.09 -12.19
C ASN A 18 -33.88 -23.34 -11.32
N HIS A 19 -34.45 -23.43 -10.09
CA HIS A 19 -35.08 -24.63 -9.47
C HIS A 19 -35.52 -24.38 -7.99
N ILE A 20 -36.75 -23.84 -7.81
CA ILE A 20 -37.92 -24.25 -6.96
C ILE A 20 -37.69 -25.06 -5.64
N PRO A 21 -38.44 -24.90 -4.50
CA PRO A 21 -39.86 -24.47 -4.39
C PRO A 21 -40.29 -23.47 -3.29
N ARG A 22 -41.39 -22.77 -3.62
CA ARG A 22 -42.55 -22.34 -2.80
C ARG A 22 -42.37 -22.12 -1.29
N ALA A 23 -42.34 -20.86 -0.89
CA ALA A 23 -43.00 -20.40 0.33
C ALA A 23 -43.58 -19.00 0.11
N THR A 24 -44.89 -18.90 0.30
CA THR A 24 -45.71 -17.69 0.30
C THR A 24 -45.26 -16.72 1.41
N CYS A 25 -44.97 -15.47 1.09
CA CYS A 25 -45.00 -14.39 2.08
C CYS A 25 -45.53 -13.10 1.46
N ILE A 26 -46.70 -12.71 1.98
CA ILE A 26 -47.50 -11.54 1.67
C ILE A 26 -46.80 -10.30 2.24
N LEU A 27 -46.54 -9.28 1.42
CA LEU A 27 -46.19 -7.94 1.88
C LEU A 27 -47.44 -7.04 1.75
N PRO A 28 -47.94 -6.42 2.82
CA PRO A 28 -48.97 -5.41 2.72
C PRO A 28 -48.38 -4.02 2.47
N LEU A 29 -48.92 -3.36 1.44
CA LEU A 29 -48.92 -1.91 1.27
C LEU A 29 -49.71 -1.21 2.41
N ALA A 30 -49.44 0.10 2.52
CA ALA A 30 -50.10 1.13 3.34
C ALA A 30 -49.36 1.42 4.66
N LEU A 31 -49.10 2.66 5.08
CA LEU A 31 -49.90 3.88 4.97
C LEU A 31 -49.00 5.13 4.94
N LEU A 32 -49.35 6.03 4.02
CA LEU A 32 -49.06 7.46 4.07
C LEU A 32 -49.63 8.07 5.36
N LYS A 33 -48.85 8.88 6.07
CA LYS A 33 -49.38 9.98 6.88
C LYS A 33 -48.65 11.27 6.55
N THR A 34 -49.46 12.20 6.07
CA THR A 34 -49.17 13.57 5.73
C THR A 34 -49.05 14.43 6.98
N SER A 35 -48.10 15.36 7.00
CA SER A 35 -48.16 16.53 7.87
C SER A 35 -47.68 17.77 7.10
N LYS A 36 -48.62 18.72 7.07
CA LYS A 36 -48.62 20.01 6.36
C LYS A 36 -47.42 20.88 6.75
N ILE A 37 -46.75 21.47 5.76
CA ILE A 37 -45.95 22.69 5.94
C ILE A 37 -46.45 23.74 4.93
N LYS A 38 -46.80 24.90 5.47
CA LYS A 38 -47.36 26.09 4.81
C LYS A 38 -46.47 26.57 3.67
N LEU A 39 -47.05 26.72 2.47
CA LEU A 39 -46.52 27.58 1.41
C LEU A 39 -46.74 29.05 1.81
N GLY A 40 -45.65 29.72 2.19
CA GLY A 40 -45.59 31.17 2.27
C GLY A 40 -45.10 31.71 0.94
N MET A 41 -45.95 32.46 0.24
CA MET A 41 -45.56 33.27 -0.91
C MET A 41 -44.61 34.37 -0.45
N TYR A 42 -43.40 34.42 -1.01
CA TYR A 42 -42.52 35.58 -0.94
C TYR A 42 -42.12 35.98 -2.35
N SER A 43 -42.34 37.26 -2.62
CA SER A 43 -42.03 38.05 -3.81
C SER A 43 -40.54 38.07 -4.16
N GLU A 44 -40.24 38.11 -5.46
CA GLU A 44 -38.90 38.35 -6.02
C GLU A 44 -38.30 39.68 -5.54
N PRO A 45 -36.98 39.72 -5.32
CA PRO A 45 -36.22 40.93 -5.58
C PRO A 45 -35.00 40.68 -6.46
N ASP A 46 -34.96 41.46 -7.54
CA ASP A 46 -33.85 42.11 -8.23
C ASP A 46 -32.47 41.46 -8.38
N SER A 47 -32.05 41.53 -9.64
CA SER A 47 -30.71 41.33 -10.20
C SER A 47 -29.57 42.01 -9.42
N MET A 48 -28.54 41.24 -9.10
CA MET A 48 -27.10 41.48 -9.36
C MET A 48 -26.26 40.64 -8.38
N GLY A 49 -25.43 39.73 -8.88
CA GLY A 49 -24.49 38.99 -8.04
C GLY A 49 -23.66 37.99 -8.82
N HIS A 50 -22.34 38.25 -8.87
CA HIS A 50 -21.28 37.40 -9.41
C HIS A 50 -21.51 35.90 -9.20
N THR A 51 -21.47 35.12 -10.28
CA THR A 51 -21.24 33.67 -10.20
C THR A 51 -19.78 33.45 -9.82
N PRO A 52 -19.46 32.85 -8.65
CA PRO A 52 -18.11 32.42 -8.37
C PRO A 52 -17.79 31.29 -9.34
N SER A 53 -16.82 31.49 -10.23
CA SER A 53 -16.28 30.41 -11.05
C SER A 53 -15.68 29.37 -10.11
N TYR A 54 -16.39 28.26 -9.91
CA TYR A 54 -15.85 27.09 -9.25
C TYR A 54 -14.82 26.49 -10.20
N GLU A 55 -13.57 26.93 -10.11
CA GLU A 55 -12.46 26.17 -10.66
C GLU A 55 -12.37 24.88 -9.82
N PRO A 56 -12.59 23.70 -10.43
CA PRO A 56 -12.41 22.46 -9.71
C PRO A 56 -10.96 22.41 -9.20
N PRO A 57 -10.74 21.97 -7.95
CA PRO A 57 -9.39 21.88 -7.39
C PRO A 57 -8.53 21.08 -8.37
N SER A 58 -7.39 21.67 -8.77
CA SER A 58 -6.42 21.04 -9.66
C SER A 58 -6.21 19.60 -9.19
N GLN A 59 -6.66 18.63 -9.99
CA GLN A 59 -6.50 17.22 -9.66
C GLN A 59 -4.99 16.98 -9.52
N GLU A 60 -4.48 16.83 -8.29
CA GLU A 60 -3.10 16.46 -8.08
C GLU A 60 -2.83 15.20 -8.92
N ALA A 61 -1.95 15.32 -9.90
CA ALA A 61 -1.66 14.23 -10.82
C ALA A 61 -1.26 12.99 -10.01
N VAL A 62 -2.01 11.90 -10.19
CA VAL A 62 -1.79 10.65 -9.46
C VAL A 62 -0.36 10.18 -9.73
N LYS A 63 0.45 10.03 -8.68
CA LYS A 63 1.86 9.64 -8.81
C LYS A 63 1.99 8.15 -9.19
N PRO A 64 3.06 7.75 -9.89
CA PRO A 64 3.38 6.35 -10.09
C PRO A 64 3.74 5.66 -8.77
N ILE A 65 3.73 4.33 -8.78
CA ILE A 65 4.28 3.54 -7.67
C ILE A 65 5.77 3.92 -7.51
N PRO A 66 6.25 4.21 -6.29
CA PRO A 66 7.63 4.62 -6.08
C PRO A 66 8.61 3.47 -6.38
N ALA A 67 9.80 3.82 -6.88
CA ALA A 67 10.87 2.84 -7.05
C ALA A 67 11.24 2.17 -5.73
N PHE A 68 11.37 2.97 -4.67
CA PHE A 68 11.59 2.46 -3.34
C PHE A 68 10.94 3.36 -2.30
N TYR A 69 10.37 2.72 -1.27
CA TYR A 69 9.92 3.38 -0.06
C TYR A 69 9.95 2.37 1.08
N CYS A 70 10.41 2.79 2.26
CA CYS A 70 10.43 1.94 3.44
C CYS A 70 9.97 2.68 4.69
N ALA A 71 9.59 1.89 5.70
CA ALA A 71 9.50 2.26 7.10
C ALA A 71 10.66 1.56 7.84
N TYR A 72 11.37 2.25 8.71
CA TYR A 72 12.60 1.75 9.32
C TYR A 72 12.61 1.93 10.85
N LEU A 73 13.45 1.13 11.51
CA LEU A 73 13.78 1.26 12.92
C LEU A 73 15.25 1.68 13.06
N LEU A 74 15.47 2.81 13.73
CA LEU A 74 16.79 3.24 14.17
C LEU A 74 17.02 2.88 15.63
N ARG A 75 18.27 2.59 15.94
CA ARG A 75 18.81 2.44 17.29
C ARG A 75 20.00 3.37 17.46
N SER A 76 20.12 4.02 18.61
CA SER A 76 21.36 4.74 18.97
C SER A 76 22.42 3.73 19.36
N THR A 77 23.63 3.83 18.82
CA THR A 77 24.75 2.96 19.20
C THR A 77 25.31 3.30 20.59
N VAL A 78 25.08 4.54 21.05
CA VAL A 78 25.49 4.99 22.39
C VAL A 78 24.52 4.49 23.46
N ARG A 79 23.22 4.46 23.15
CA ARG A 79 22.18 4.00 24.08
C ARG A 79 21.14 3.17 23.35
N HIS A 80 21.30 1.85 23.36
CA HIS A 80 20.45 0.90 22.63
C HIS A 80 18.96 0.96 22.99
N ALA A 81 18.60 1.45 24.18
CA ALA A 81 17.21 1.70 24.55
C ALA A 81 16.57 2.90 23.82
N SER A 82 17.36 3.72 23.12
CA SER A 82 16.88 4.85 22.34
C SER A 82 16.55 4.41 20.93
N LEU A 83 15.25 4.33 20.65
CA LEU A 83 14.71 3.85 19.39
C LEU A 83 13.93 4.96 18.68
N TYR A 84 13.93 4.90 17.35
CA TYR A 84 13.19 5.82 16.48
C TYR A 84 12.63 5.07 15.26
N ILE A 85 11.33 5.24 15.00
CA ILE A 85 10.66 4.71 13.80
C ILE A 85 10.42 5.87 12.84
N GLY A 86 10.68 5.67 11.55
CA GLY A 86 10.34 6.64 10.52
C GLY A 86 10.15 6.01 9.15
N SER A 87 9.86 6.81 8.13
CA SER A 87 9.81 6.35 6.73
C SER A 87 10.68 7.20 5.79
N THR A 88 11.13 6.60 4.69
CA THR A 88 11.97 7.27 3.68
C THR A 88 11.96 6.53 2.33
N PRO A 89 12.09 7.25 1.20
CA PRO A 89 12.42 6.65 -0.10
C PRO A 89 13.93 6.42 -0.29
N ASN A 90 14.79 6.91 0.62
CA ASN A 90 16.24 6.76 0.53
C ASN A 90 16.83 6.53 1.95
N PRO A 91 17.11 5.27 2.32
CA PRO A 91 17.65 4.91 3.64
C PRO A 91 19.00 5.55 3.94
N ALA A 92 19.97 5.45 3.01
CA ALA A 92 21.32 5.98 3.17
C ALA A 92 21.32 7.49 3.46
N ARG A 93 20.60 8.26 2.63
CA ARG A 93 20.46 9.71 2.82
C ARG A 93 19.79 10.03 4.15
N ARG A 94 18.73 9.29 4.52
CA ARG A 94 17.99 9.56 5.76
C ARG A 94 18.83 9.23 7.01
N LEU A 95 19.63 8.18 6.98
CA LEU A 95 20.54 7.84 8.06
C LEU A 95 21.60 8.95 8.25
N ALA A 96 22.18 9.45 7.16
CA ALA A 96 23.10 10.58 7.19
C ALA A 96 22.46 11.85 7.80
N GLN A 97 21.17 12.10 7.51
CA GLN A 97 20.41 13.20 8.12
C GLN A 97 20.24 13.03 9.64
N HIS A 98 19.92 11.83 10.11
CA HIS A 98 19.80 11.56 11.56
C HIS A 98 21.13 11.73 12.29
N ASN A 99 22.23 11.36 11.63
CA ASN A 99 23.59 11.50 12.16
C ASN A 99 24.19 12.90 12.01
N GLY A 100 23.45 13.86 11.45
CA GLY A 100 23.91 15.25 11.33
C GLY A 100 24.95 15.49 10.24
N LEU A 101 25.24 14.50 9.39
CA LEU A 101 26.13 14.64 8.24
C LEU A 101 25.49 15.50 7.13
N ILE A 102 24.16 15.49 7.05
CA ILE A 102 23.35 16.26 6.10
C ILE A 102 22.17 16.90 6.85
N LYS A 103 21.70 18.07 6.40
CA LYS A 103 20.51 18.74 6.98
C LYS A 103 19.22 17.92 6.76
N GLY A 104 18.28 18.05 7.68
CA GLY A 104 16.93 17.46 7.58
C GLY A 104 16.65 16.27 8.51
N GLY A 105 17.48 16.06 9.54
CA GLY A 105 17.23 15.05 10.58
C GLY A 105 16.03 15.38 11.46
N ALA A 106 15.36 14.35 11.99
CA ALA A 106 14.24 14.55 12.91
C ALA A 106 14.69 15.22 14.22
N LYS A 107 13.84 16.08 14.80
CA LYS A 107 14.13 16.75 16.08
C LYS A 107 14.49 15.76 17.20
N ARG A 108 13.83 14.59 17.23
CA ARG A 108 14.06 13.55 18.25
C ARG A 108 15.44 12.90 18.17
N THR A 109 16.06 12.91 17.00
CA THR A 109 17.37 12.26 16.76
C THR A 109 18.52 13.26 16.74
N HIS A 110 18.25 14.53 17.10
CA HIS A 110 19.20 15.63 16.94
C HIS A 110 20.26 15.71 18.05
N LYS A 111 20.04 15.03 19.19
CA LYS A 111 20.96 15.05 20.34
C LYS A 111 22.26 14.32 19.99
N ASP A 112 23.38 15.03 20.08
CA ASP A 112 24.70 14.46 19.75
C ASP A 112 25.09 13.33 20.71
N SER A 113 24.66 13.39 21.97
CA SER A 113 24.87 12.30 22.95
C SER A 113 24.12 11.00 22.65
N LEU A 114 23.26 10.99 21.62
CA LEU A 114 22.59 9.79 21.12
C LEU A 114 23.05 9.40 19.70
N ARG A 115 23.88 10.21 19.07
CA ARG A 115 24.51 9.87 17.78
C ARG A 115 25.79 9.05 18.05
N PRO A 116 26.20 8.17 17.11
CA PRO A 116 25.50 7.87 15.86
C PRO A 116 24.28 6.94 16.06
N TRP A 117 23.37 7.06 15.13
CA TRP A 117 22.26 6.14 14.90
C TRP A 117 22.67 5.13 13.84
N GLU A 118 22.16 3.91 14.00
CA GLU A 118 22.20 2.83 13.02
C GLU A 118 20.77 2.44 12.63
N MET A 119 20.57 2.08 11.36
CA MET A 119 19.30 1.49 10.90
C MET A 119 19.40 -0.01 11.09
N VAL A 120 18.67 -0.54 12.06
CA VAL A 120 18.80 -1.95 12.44
C VAL A 120 17.86 -2.88 11.67
N MET A 121 16.77 -2.33 11.15
CA MET A 121 15.85 -3.03 10.24
C MET A 121 14.98 -2.04 9.46
N LEU A 122 14.37 -2.52 8.37
CA LEU A 122 13.33 -1.81 7.63
C LEU A 122 12.28 -2.75 7.03
N VAL A 123 11.13 -2.19 6.68
CA VAL A 123 10.08 -2.80 5.87
C VAL A 123 9.97 -1.98 4.59
N SER A 124 10.18 -2.60 3.43
CA SER A 124 10.07 -2.00 2.09
C SER A 124 8.94 -2.63 1.27
N GLY A 125 8.79 -2.19 0.02
CA GLY A 125 7.76 -2.71 -0.90
C GLY A 125 6.45 -1.91 -0.92
N PHE A 126 6.40 -0.78 -0.22
CA PHE A 126 5.19 0.06 -0.18
C PHE A 126 4.82 0.61 -1.57
N MET A 127 3.58 0.35 -1.98
CA MET A 127 3.08 0.77 -3.31
C MET A 127 2.76 2.28 -3.40
N SER A 128 2.85 3.02 -2.30
CA SER A 128 2.75 4.48 -2.29
C SER A 128 3.43 5.10 -1.07
N ARG A 129 3.70 6.42 -1.14
CA ARG A 129 4.14 7.19 0.04
C ARG A 129 3.11 7.14 1.16
N THR A 130 1.82 7.27 0.83
CA THR A 130 0.72 7.26 1.82
C THR A 130 0.67 5.92 2.56
N ALA A 131 0.85 4.82 1.84
CA ALA A 131 0.95 3.48 2.38
C ALA A 131 2.07 3.35 3.43
N ALA A 132 3.29 3.81 3.08
CA ALA A 132 4.42 3.81 4.00
C ALA A 132 4.16 4.67 5.26
N LEU A 133 3.51 5.83 5.10
CA LEU A 133 3.16 6.72 6.22
C LEU A 133 2.07 6.12 7.13
N GLN A 134 1.09 5.42 6.56
CA GLN A 134 0.09 4.70 7.35
C GLN A 134 0.73 3.58 8.17
N PHE A 135 1.65 2.82 7.56
CA PHE A 135 2.41 1.79 8.26
C PHE A 135 3.31 2.39 9.37
N GLU A 136 4.06 3.46 9.06
CA GLU A 136 4.89 4.18 10.04
C GLU A 136 4.06 4.61 11.25
N TRP A 137 2.91 5.24 11.00
CA TRP A 137 2.04 5.72 12.06
C TRP A 137 1.49 4.57 12.90
N ALA A 138 1.02 3.49 12.26
CA ALA A 138 0.51 2.30 12.93
C ALA A 138 1.59 1.60 13.75
N TRP A 139 2.85 1.62 13.29
CA TRP A 139 3.97 1.03 14.00
C TRP A 139 4.42 1.87 15.21
N GLN A 140 4.35 3.19 15.09
CA GLN A 140 4.56 4.11 16.22
C GLN A 140 3.42 4.06 17.26
N HIS A 141 2.18 3.74 16.84
CA HIS A 141 0.96 3.87 17.65
C HIS A 141 0.08 2.62 17.63
N THR A 142 0.68 1.43 17.70
CA THR A 142 -0.04 0.15 17.51
C THR A 142 -1.31 -0.01 18.36
N PRO A 143 -1.32 0.29 19.67
CA PRO A 143 -2.54 0.14 20.48
C PRO A 143 -3.68 1.10 20.07
N SER A 144 -3.41 2.11 19.26
CA SER A 144 -4.40 3.06 18.72
C SER A 144 -4.69 2.83 17.23
N SER A 145 -4.11 1.78 16.64
CA SER A 145 -4.26 1.46 15.23
C SER A 145 -5.33 0.41 15.05
N ARG A 146 -6.35 0.71 14.24
CA ARG A 146 -7.35 -0.28 13.76
C ARG A 146 -6.74 -1.47 13.03
N HIS A 147 -5.49 -1.35 12.60
CA HIS A 147 -4.74 -2.42 11.93
C HIS A 147 -4.10 -3.41 12.90
N ALA A 148 -4.27 -3.20 14.21
CA ALA A 148 -3.82 -4.11 15.27
C ALA A 148 -4.96 -5.02 15.78
N ASP A 149 -6.20 -4.76 15.39
CA ASP A 149 -7.35 -5.55 15.78
C ASP A 149 -7.36 -6.85 14.95
N HIS A 150 -7.15 -7.98 15.61
CA HIS A 150 -7.43 -9.30 15.04
C HIS A 150 -8.94 -9.47 15.12
N GLU A 151 -9.60 -9.73 13.98
CA GLU A 151 -10.97 -10.27 14.00
C GLU A 151 -10.88 -11.69 14.54
N ASP A 152 -10.95 -11.86 15.87
CA ASP A 152 -11.46 -13.09 16.44
C ASP A 152 -12.97 -13.09 16.16
N GLU A 153 -13.38 -13.88 15.18
CA GLU A 153 -14.77 -14.09 14.73
C GLU A 153 -15.71 -14.70 15.81
N SER A 154 -15.27 -14.71 17.07
CA SER A 154 -16.04 -15.13 18.26
C SER A 154 -16.44 -13.97 19.18
N SER A 155 -16.01 -12.74 18.89
CA SER A 155 -16.32 -11.57 19.72
C SER A 155 -17.08 -10.53 18.90
N GLN A 156 -18.39 -10.42 19.14
CA GLN A 156 -19.19 -9.31 18.61
C GLN A 156 -18.50 -7.97 18.90
N PRO A 157 -18.49 -7.01 17.96
CA PRO A 157 -17.97 -5.68 18.24
C PRO A 157 -18.86 -5.03 19.31
N PRO A 158 -18.32 -4.47 20.40
CA PRO A 158 -19.14 -3.71 21.31
C PRO A 158 -19.64 -2.48 20.56
N VAL A 159 -20.96 -2.40 20.39
CA VAL A 159 -21.67 -1.20 19.94
C VAL A 159 -21.26 -0.06 20.88
N GLN A 160 -20.42 0.85 20.39
CA GLN A 160 -19.93 1.97 21.17
C GLN A 160 -21.01 3.06 21.22
N ILE A 161 -21.98 2.88 22.12
CA ILE A 161 -22.88 3.96 22.56
C ILE A 161 -22.05 4.84 23.51
N TYR A 162 -21.70 6.05 23.10
CA TYR A 162 -21.06 7.02 23.97
C TYR A 162 -22.08 7.60 24.97
N PRO A 163 -21.87 7.53 26.30
CA PRO A 163 -22.31 8.60 27.18
C PRO A 163 -21.16 9.59 27.30
N ARG A 164 -21.39 10.80 26.80
CA ARG A 164 -20.53 11.97 27.01
C ARG A 164 -20.69 12.42 28.47
N SER A 165 -19.69 12.18 29.32
CA SER A 165 -19.51 12.97 30.55
C SER A 165 -18.05 13.03 30.98
N GLU A 166 -17.76 14.09 31.73
CA GLU A 166 -16.45 14.73 31.85
C GLU A 166 -15.51 14.03 32.83
N ARG A 167 -14.22 14.00 32.47
CA ARG A 167 -13.10 14.46 33.31
C ARG A 167 -11.80 14.34 32.51
N ARG A 168 -11.21 15.49 32.14
CA ARG A 168 -9.88 15.58 31.50
C ARG A 168 -8.80 15.11 32.49
N ALA A 169 -8.49 13.82 32.47
CA ALA A 169 -7.26 13.32 33.07
C ALA A 169 -6.06 13.92 32.32
N LYS A 170 -5.12 14.52 33.06
CA LYS A 170 -3.85 15.01 32.51
C LYS A 170 -3.19 13.88 31.71
N ARG A 171 -2.93 14.09 30.41
CA ARG A 171 -2.25 13.13 29.54
C ARG A 171 -0.87 12.84 30.14
N SER A 172 -0.72 11.72 30.86
CA SER A 172 0.61 11.25 31.26
C SER A 172 1.40 10.92 29.99
N SER A 173 2.67 11.30 29.93
CA SER A 173 3.49 11.01 28.76
C SER A 173 3.56 9.49 28.59
N ARG A 174 3.10 8.96 27.46
CA ARG A 174 3.15 7.52 27.18
C ARG A 174 4.58 7.01 27.42
N PRO A 175 4.78 5.91 28.18
CA PRO A 175 6.09 5.34 28.40
C PRO A 175 6.75 4.99 27.05
N ARG A 176 8.08 5.11 26.99
CA ARG A 176 8.82 4.78 25.76
C ARG A 176 8.63 3.30 25.44
N SER A 177 8.22 2.99 24.22
CA SER A 177 8.11 1.61 23.75
C SER A 177 9.47 0.91 23.80
N SER A 178 9.53 -0.26 24.44
CA SER A 178 10.73 -1.11 24.44
C SER A 178 10.94 -1.75 23.07
N LEU A 179 12.16 -2.21 22.80
CA LEU A 179 12.47 -2.95 21.56
C LEU A 179 11.52 -4.14 21.37
N LYS A 180 11.32 -4.94 22.43
CA LYS A 180 10.39 -6.07 22.42
C LYS A 180 8.96 -5.65 22.03
N SER A 181 8.47 -4.53 22.56
CA SER A 181 7.15 -4.01 22.19
C SER A 181 7.09 -3.59 20.72
N ILE A 182 8.14 -2.94 20.20
CA ILE A 182 8.20 -2.50 18.80
C ILE A 182 8.23 -3.69 17.84
N LEU A 183 8.97 -4.75 18.17
CA LEU A 183 9.04 -5.97 17.36
C LEU A 183 7.75 -6.77 17.39
N LYS A 184 7.06 -6.83 18.54
CA LYS A 184 5.70 -7.40 18.62
C LYS A 184 4.70 -6.61 17.78
N SER A 185 4.75 -5.28 17.87
CA SER A 185 3.94 -4.38 17.04
C SER A 185 4.18 -4.60 15.55
N LEU A 186 5.44 -4.74 15.13
CA LEU A 186 5.78 -5.07 13.74
C LEU A 186 5.11 -6.39 13.32
N HIS A 187 5.29 -7.45 14.11
CA HIS A 187 4.73 -8.77 13.81
C HIS A 187 3.21 -8.73 13.63
N LEU A 188 2.52 -8.01 14.52
CA LEU A 188 1.07 -7.83 14.44
C LEU A 188 0.65 -7.10 13.15
N LEU A 189 1.34 -6.01 12.80
CA LEU A 189 1.01 -5.23 11.61
C LEU A 189 1.23 -6.03 10.33
N LEU A 190 2.32 -6.79 10.22
CA LEU A 190 2.61 -7.63 9.05
C LEU A 190 1.56 -8.73 8.83
N ARG A 191 0.84 -9.12 9.89
CA ARG A 191 -0.25 -10.11 9.83
C ARG A 191 -1.63 -9.51 9.63
N SER A 192 -1.78 -8.20 9.82
CA SER A 192 -3.08 -7.55 9.67
C SER A 192 -3.65 -7.79 8.26
N PRO A 193 -4.97 -7.97 8.10
CA PRO A 193 -5.61 -8.14 6.80
C PRO A 193 -5.29 -7.01 5.80
N TYR A 194 -4.93 -5.84 6.34
CA TYR A 194 -4.62 -4.66 5.56
C TYR A 194 -3.20 -4.69 4.95
N PHE A 195 -2.18 -5.02 5.75
CA PHE A 195 -0.78 -4.98 5.28
C PHE A 195 -0.28 -6.32 4.75
N SER A 196 -0.90 -7.44 5.11
CA SER A 196 -0.47 -8.79 4.66
C SER A 196 -0.60 -9.01 3.15
N VAL A 197 -1.49 -8.28 2.49
CA VAL A 197 -1.73 -8.37 1.04
C VAL A 197 -0.79 -7.46 0.23
N TRP A 198 0.08 -6.69 0.89
CA TRP A 198 1.04 -5.83 0.22
C TRP A 198 2.33 -6.61 -0.07
N PRO A 199 3.06 -6.26 -1.15
CA PRO A 199 4.32 -6.92 -1.52
C PRO A 199 5.47 -6.44 -0.62
N LEU A 200 5.32 -6.62 0.70
CA LEU A 200 6.26 -6.13 1.69
C LEU A 200 7.47 -7.06 1.82
N GLU A 201 8.62 -6.45 2.09
CA GLU A 201 9.87 -7.15 2.41
C GLU A 201 10.46 -6.57 3.69
N VAL A 202 10.85 -7.45 4.62
CA VAL A 202 11.45 -7.07 5.90
C VAL A 202 12.94 -7.35 5.84
N HIS A 203 13.76 -6.31 5.96
CA HIS A 203 15.20 -6.42 6.00
C HIS A 203 15.73 -6.23 7.42
N PHE A 204 16.57 -7.15 7.88
CA PHE A 204 17.31 -7.04 9.12
C PHE A 204 18.79 -6.78 8.83
N PHE A 205 19.34 -5.71 9.42
CA PHE A 205 20.76 -5.36 9.33
C PHE A 205 21.52 -5.71 10.62
N SER A 206 20.84 -6.33 11.59
CA SER A 206 21.39 -6.73 12.88
C SER A 206 20.85 -8.09 13.31
N ALA A 207 21.75 -9.04 13.60
CA ALA A 207 21.43 -10.41 13.97
C ALA A 207 20.79 -10.45 15.36
N GLU A 208 21.21 -9.54 16.24
CA GLU A 208 20.57 -9.34 17.54
C GLU A 208 19.09 -9.00 17.37
N ILE A 209 18.77 -8.05 16.49
CA ILE A 209 17.39 -7.63 16.23
C ILE A 209 16.59 -8.73 15.54
N TYR A 210 17.19 -9.43 14.58
CA TYR A 210 16.56 -10.58 13.94
C TYR A 210 16.22 -11.68 14.95
N ARG A 211 17.18 -12.11 15.79
CA ARG A 211 16.94 -13.10 16.86
C ARG A 211 15.88 -12.64 17.86
N ALA A 212 15.91 -11.36 18.24
CA ALA A 212 14.89 -10.79 19.13
C ALA A 212 13.48 -10.80 18.51
N TRP A 213 13.39 -10.57 17.19
CA TRP A 213 12.14 -10.68 16.46
C TRP A 213 11.67 -12.13 16.35
N GLN A 214 12.57 -13.07 16.00
CA GLN A 214 12.26 -14.51 15.97
C GLN A 214 11.73 -15.02 17.32
N GLY A 215 12.35 -14.61 18.43
CA GLY A 215 11.86 -14.94 19.77
C GLY A 215 10.47 -14.35 20.05
N CYS A 216 10.13 -13.18 19.49
CA CYS A 216 8.76 -12.66 19.57
C CYS A 216 7.77 -13.46 18.72
N CYS A 217 8.18 -13.92 17.53
CA CYS A 217 7.34 -14.76 16.67
C CYS A 217 7.00 -16.10 17.31
N GLN A 218 8.00 -16.77 17.91
CA GLN A 218 7.82 -18.04 18.62
C GLN A 218 6.84 -17.92 19.79
N LEU A 219 6.93 -16.83 20.58
CA LEU A 219 6.02 -16.59 21.70
C LEU A 219 4.57 -16.33 21.30
N LEU A 220 4.33 -15.94 20.04
CA LEU A 220 3.00 -15.62 19.55
C LEU A 220 2.37 -16.80 18.77
N ASP A 221 3.08 -17.93 18.63
CA ASP A 221 2.65 -19.15 17.92
C ASP A 221 1.99 -18.89 16.56
N ASN A 222 2.54 -17.93 15.82
CA ASN A 222 1.92 -17.46 14.60
C ASN A 222 2.97 -16.98 13.61
N LEU A 223 3.03 -17.64 12.45
CA LEU A 223 3.91 -17.29 11.34
C LEU A 223 3.39 -16.02 10.63
N ILE A 224 4.33 -15.25 10.06
CA ILE A 224 3.95 -14.22 9.09
C ILE A 224 3.52 -14.90 7.77
N PRO A 225 2.69 -14.24 6.95
CA PRO A 225 2.32 -14.77 5.63
C PRO A 225 3.55 -15.06 4.76
N ASP A 226 3.56 -16.20 4.06
CA ASP A 226 4.63 -16.58 3.12
C ASP A 226 4.85 -15.57 1.99
N SER A 227 3.88 -14.68 1.76
CA SER A 227 3.98 -13.59 0.79
C SER A 227 4.89 -12.44 1.23
N ILE A 228 5.29 -12.39 2.50
CA ILE A 228 6.19 -11.36 3.02
C ILE A 228 7.60 -11.95 3.11
N ASN A 229 8.49 -11.42 2.29
CA ASN A 229 9.89 -11.86 2.28
C ASN A 229 10.61 -11.31 3.52
N VAL A 230 11.42 -12.15 4.16
CA VAL A 230 12.31 -11.74 5.25
C VAL A 230 13.75 -11.96 4.81
N VAL A 231 14.49 -10.87 4.72
CA VAL A 231 15.90 -10.83 4.32
C VAL A 231 16.74 -10.46 5.53
N VAL A 232 17.73 -11.29 5.82
CA VAL A 232 18.74 -10.99 6.84
C VAL A 232 20.03 -10.69 6.10
N ASP A 233 20.42 -9.43 6.07
CA ASP A 233 21.64 -9.04 5.36
C ASP A 233 22.86 -9.62 6.09
N GLN A 234 23.69 -10.34 5.33
CA GLN A 234 24.89 -11.04 5.82
C GLN A 234 26.04 -10.09 6.20
N TYR A 235 25.76 -8.79 6.35
CA TYR A 235 26.74 -7.74 6.69
C TYR A 235 27.37 -7.90 8.09
N ILE A 236 26.95 -8.93 8.83
CA ILE A 236 27.23 -9.08 10.26
C ILE A 236 28.61 -9.70 10.53
N GLU A 237 29.32 -10.23 9.52
CA GLU A 237 30.59 -10.93 9.76
C GLU A 237 31.78 -10.51 8.87
N LYS A 238 31.63 -9.62 7.88
CA LYS A 238 32.75 -9.26 6.98
C LYS A 238 33.00 -7.75 6.92
N GLN A 239 33.64 -7.19 7.95
CA GLN A 239 34.23 -5.83 7.91
C GLN A 239 35.48 -5.73 7.02
N GLN A 240 35.51 -6.38 5.85
CA GLN A 240 36.70 -6.37 4.98
C GLN A 240 36.41 -6.01 3.53
N ASP A 241 35.16 -5.99 3.09
CA ASP A 241 34.84 -5.64 1.71
C ASP A 241 33.92 -4.41 1.72
N GLY A 242 34.35 -3.32 1.09
CA GLY A 242 33.81 -1.95 1.18
C GLY A 242 32.34 -1.75 0.77
N THR A 243 31.53 -2.80 0.75
CA THR A 243 30.07 -2.77 0.70
C THR A 243 29.51 -1.86 1.80
N LYS A 244 28.58 -0.98 1.43
CA LYS A 244 27.93 -0.05 2.34
C LYS A 244 26.63 -0.66 2.86
N PRO A 245 26.17 -0.25 4.05
CA PRO A 245 24.80 -0.52 4.48
C PRO A 245 23.85 -0.06 3.38
N PHE A 246 22.87 -0.90 3.01
CA PHE A 246 21.85 -0.69 1.97
C PHE A 246 22.22 -1.07 0.52
N ASP A 247 23.42 -1.57 0.23
CA ASP A 247 23.79 -1.98 -1.14
C ASP A 247 22.94 -3.15 -1.68
N SER A 248 22.37 -3.97 -0.79
CA SER A 248 21.42 -5.04 -1.16
C SER A 248 20.05 -4.52 -1.62
N LEU A 249 19.72 -3.25 -1.36
CA LEU A 249 18.42 -2.67 -1.69
C LEU A 249 18.40 -2.12 -3.12
N ASP A 250 17.44 -2.57 -3.92
CA ASP A 250 17.20 -1.99 -5.25
C ASP A 250 16.42 -0.67 -5.15
N ILE A 251 17.10 0.41 -4.73
CA ILE A 251 16.46 1.73 -4.47
C ILE A 251 15.97 2.40 -5.78
N LYS A 252 16.56 2.05 -6.93
CA LYS A 252 16.35 2.71 -8.22
C LYS A 252 15.65 1.84 -9.27
N ASP A 253 15.11 0.68 -8.89
CA ASP A 253 14.55 -0.29 -9.84
C ASP A 253 15.53 -0.73 -10.94
N ALA A 254 16.82 -0.85 -10.59
CA ALA A 254 17.85 -1.31 -11.51
C ALA A 254 17.51 -2.69 -12.09
N LYS A 255 16.90 -3.58 -11.29
CA LYS A 255 16.46 -4.91 -11.72
C LYS A 255 15.32 -4.87 -12.75
N LEU A 256 14.52 -3.80 -12.76
CA LEU A 256 13.36 -3.65 -13.66
C LEU A 256 13.67 -2.82 -14.91
N LYS A 257 14.86 -2.24 -15.03
CA LYS A 257 15.26 -1.40 -16.18
C LYS A 257 15.02 -2.09 -17.53
N ASN A 258 15.44 -3.36 -17.66
CA ASN A 258 15.26 -4.14 -18.88
C ASN A 258 13.78 -4.42 -19.17
N TYR A 259 12.98 -4.64 -18.12
CA TYR A 259 11.54 -4.83 -18.28
C TYR A 259 10.87 -3.56 -18.79
N PHE A 260 11.20 -2.39 -18.23
CA PHE A 260 10.65 -1.11 -18.69
C PHE A 260 11.00 -0.82 -20.15
N ALA A 261 12.26 -1.05 -20.56
CA ALA A 261 12.67 -0.88 -21.95
C ALA A 261 11.92 -1.84 -22.90
N LYS A 262 11.74 -3.10 -22.49
CA LYS A 262 10.97 -4.08 -23.26
C LYS A 262 9.50 -3.68 -23.40
N ALA A 263 8.88 -3.19 -22.32
CA ALA A 263 7.49 -2.75 -22.32
C ALA A 263 7.27 -1.59 -23.29
N GLU A 264 8.17 -0.61 -23.28
CA GLU A 264 8.16 0.53 -24.20
C GLU A 264 8.31 0.08 -25.67
N PHE A 265 9.29 -0.80 -25.95
CA PHE A 265 9.49 -1.37 -27.29
C PHE A 265 8.28 -2.15 -27.81
N LEU A 266 7.62 -2.95 -26.95
CA LEU A 266 6.47 -3.75 -27.38
C LEU A 266 5.27 -2.86 -27.72
N LEU A 267 5.06 -1.77 -27.00
CA LEU A 267 3.92 -0.86 -27.20
C LEU A 267 4.10 0.08 -28.39
N ASP A 268 5.28 0.13 -29.00
CA ASP A 268 5.49 0.83 -30.28
C ASP A 268 4.91 0.04 -31.48
N LYS A 269 4.54 -1.23 -31.26
CA LYS A 269 3.94 -2.07 -32.29
C LYS A 269 2.48 -1.69 -32.53
N HIS A 270 2.10 -1.53 -33.81
CA HIS A 270 0.79 -1.03 -34.22
C HIS A 270 -0.38 -1.99 -33.94
N VAL A 271 -0.11 -3.30 -33.79
CA VAL A 271 -1.13 -4.32 -33.55
C VAL A 271 -0.63 -5.34 -32.54
N ILE A 272 -1.26 -5.37 -31.38
CA ILE A 272 -0.95 -6.32 -30.30
C ILE A 272 -2.28 -6.93 -29.83
N PRO A 273 -2.50 -8.26 -29.95
CA PRO A 273 -3.66 -8.90 -29.38
C PRO A 273 -3.50 -9.12 -27.88
N CYS A 274 -4.60 -9.03 -27.13
CA CYS A 274 -4.63 -9.45 -25.74
C CYS A 274 -4.29 -10.94 -25.63
N GLY A 275 -3.38 -11.31 -24.72
CA GLY A 275 -3.00 -12.69 -24.45
C GLY A 275 -4.14 -13.58 -23.96
N ILE A 276 -5.25 -12.98 -23.50
CA ILE A 276 -6.41 -13.67 -22.90
C ILE A 276 -7.62 -13.62 -23.83
N CYS A 277 -8.27 -12.46 -24.02
CA CYS A 277 -9.49 -12.35 -24.82
C CYS A 277 -9.23 -12.36 -26.34
N LYS A 278 -7.96 -12.30 -26.76
CA LYS A 278 -7.51 -12.26 -28.17
C LYS A 278 -7.97 -11.05 -28.99
N GLN A 279 -8.73 -10.12 -28.40
CA GLN A 279 -9.09 -8.86 -29.04
C GLN A 279 -7.86 -7.94 -29.19
N LYS A 280 -7.89 -7.07 -30.20
CA LYS A 280 -6.85 -6.06 -30.42
C LYS A 280 -6.82 -5.08 -29.24
N LEU A 281 -5.64 -4.82 -28.69
CA LEU A 281 -5.43 -3.80 -27.65
C LEU A 281 -5.48 -2.41 -28.27
N ASN A 282 -6.21 -1.49 -27.64
CA ASN A 282 -6.15 -0.07 -27.93
C ASN A 282 -5.04 0.56 -27.06
N LEU A 283 -3.93 0.95 -27.68
CA LEU A 283 -2.74 1.45 -26.97
C LEU A 283 -2.94 2.81 -26.29
N GLU A 284 -3.97 3.55 -26.69
CA GLU A 284 -4.28 4.88 -26.16
C GLU A 284 -5.22 4.79 -24.95
N ASP A 285 -6.26 3.96 -25.04
CA ASP A 285 -7.32 3.89 -24.05
C ASP A 285 -7.20 2.72 -23.07
N ASP A 286 -6.59 1.60 -23.49
CA ASP A 286 -6.52 0.41 -22.66
C ASP A 286 -5.42 0.50 -21.60
N LEU A 287 -5.77 0.06 -20.39
CA LEU A 287 -4.77 -0.30 -19.38
C LEU A 287 -4.17 -1.65 -19.74
N ILE A 288 -2.97 -1.62 -20.31
CA ILE A 288 -2.25 -2.80 -20.80
C ILE A 288 -1.18 -3.21 -19.81
N ALA A 289 -1.17 -4.49 -19.44
CA ALA A 289 -0.11 -5.14 -18.67
C ALA A 289 0.78 -5.99 -19.59
N ILE A 290 2.09 -5.93 -19.39
CA ILE A 290 3.09 -6.66 -20.19
C ILE A 290 3.79 -7.68 -19.32
N CYS A 291 4.00 -8.89 -19.81
CA CYS A 291 4.73 -9.91 -19.07
C CYS A 291 6.16 -9.43 -18.75
N PRO A 292 6.66 -9.54 -17.51
CA PRO A 292 8.03 -9.12 -17.18
C PRO A 292 9.11 -10.07 -17.72
N HIS A 293 8.79 -11.34 -17.98
CA HIS A 293 9.75 -12.34 -18.43
C HIS A 293 10.41 -11.98 -19.77
N GLY A 294 11.75 -11.94 -19.82
CA GLY A 294 12.52 -11.30 -20.90
C GLY A 294 12.18 -11.79 -22.32
N GLN A 295 11.96 -13.09 -22.51
CA GLN A 295 11.65 -13.69 -23.80
C GLN A 295 10.14 -13.70 -24.16
N CYS A 296 9.29 -13.22 -23.26
CA CYS A 296 7.84 -13.23 -23.46
C CYS A 296 7.33 -11.86 -23.94
N ASN A 297 6.54 -11.88 -25.02
CA ASN A 297 5.91 -10.70 -25.61
C ASN A 297 4.41 -10.58 -25.27
N CYS A 298 3.94 -11.33 -24.27
CA CYS A 298 2.53 -11.31 -23.90
C CYS A 298 2.13 -9.94 -23.34
N ALA A 299 1.11 -9.34 -23.95
CA ALA A 299 0.42 -8.16 -23.46
C ALA A 299 -1.06 -8.49 -23.27
N SER A 300 -1.68 -7.95 -22.24
CA SER A 300 -3.09 -8.21 -21.92
C SER A 300 -3.76 -6.96 -21.37
N HIS A 301 -5.07 -6.81 -21.58
CA HIS A 301 -5.89 -5.91 -20.78
C HIS A 301 -5.70 -6.21 -19.30
N ILE A 302 -5.65 -5.17 -18.48
CA ILE A 302 -5.48 -5.32 -17.05
C ILE A 302 -6.61 -6.14 -16.43
N LEU A 303 -7.85 -5.91 -16.88
CA LEU A 303 -9.04 -6.58 -16.38
C LEU A 303 -9.05 -8.07 -16.75
N CYS A 304 -8.68 -8.42 -17.99
CA CYS A 304 -8.56 -9.82 -18.37
C CYS A 304 -7.49 -10.53 -17.52
N LEU A 305 -6.35 -9.89 -17.30
CA LEU A 305 -5.25 -10.48 -16.54
C LEU A 305 -5.60 -10.62 -15.05
N SER A 306 -6.26 -9.62 -14.45
CA SER A 306 -6.70 -9.70 -13.06
C SER A 306 -7.69 -10.84 -12.85
N SER A 307 -8.71 -10.96 -13.71
CA SER A 307 -9.72 -12.03 -13.57
C SER A 307 -9.05 -13.41 -13.61
N LYS A 308 -8.16 -13.63 -14.58
CA LYS A 308 -7.40 -14.88 -14.68
C LYS A 308 -6.52 -15.17 -13.45
N PHE A 309 -5.89 -14.15 -12.87
CA PHE A 309 -5.05 -14.34 -11.69
C PHE A 309 -5.88 -14.61 -10.43
N LEU A 310 -7.09 -14.03 -10.34
CA LEU A 310 -8.01 -14.26 -9.22
C LEU A 310 -8.64 -15.65 -9.25
N GLU A 311 -8.96 -16.18 -10.45
CA GLU A 311 -9.48 -17.56 -10.62
C GLU A 311 -8.54 -18.63 -10.06
N ILE A 312 -7.23 -18.44 -10.20
CA ILE A 312 -6.21 -19.39 -9.73
C ILE A 312 -6.02 -19.32 -8.20
N GLY A 313 -6.37 -18.19 -7.59
CA GLY A 313 -6.04 -17.88 -6.20
C GLY A 313 -6.95 -18.46 -5.13
N ASN A 314 -8.13 -19.01 -5.49
CA ASN A 314 -9.12 -19.66 -4.62
C ASN A 314 -9.39 -18.97 -3.25
N ALA A 315 -9.19 -17.65 -3.18
CA ALA A 315 -9.40 -16.87 -1.97
C ALA A 315 -10.73 -16.10 -2.13
N PRO A 316 -11.79 -16.47 -1.38
CA PRO A 316 -13.07 -15.77 -1.47
C PRO A 316 -12.88 -14.29 -1.16
N ASN A 317 -13.56 -13.41 -1.91
CA ASN A 317 -13.57 -11.95 -1.76
C ASN A 317 -12.25 -11.20 -2.04
N ARG A 318 -11.23 -11.83 -2.64
CA ARG A 318 -10.01 -11.12 -3.03
C ARG A 318 -10.22 -10.31 -4.32
N ILE A 319 -10.01 -9.00 -4.25
CA ILE A 319 -10.15 -8.07 -5.40
C ILE A 319 -8.82 -7.85 -6.12
N ILE A 320 -7.70 -7.90 -5.39
CA ILE A 320 -6.37 -7.59 -5.92
C ILE A 320 -5.56 -8.89 -6.04
N PRO A 321 -5.09 -9.26 -7.25
CA PRO A 321 -4.19 -10.39 -7.41
C PRO A 321 -2.86 -10.16 -6.69
N MET A 322 -2.25 -11.23 -6.20
CA MET A 322 -0.88 -11.17 -5.64
C MET A 322 0.14 -11.65 -6.67
N ASN A 323 -0.13 -12.79 -7.30
CA ASN A 323 0.65 -13.35 -8.39
C ASN A 323 -0.26 -14.19 -9.30
N GLY A 324 0.27 -14.61 -10.44
CA GLY A 324 -0.40 -15.55 -11.34
C GLY A 324 0.47 -15.97 -12.51
N LYS A 325 0.05 -16.99 -13.25
CA LYS A 325 0.81 -17.52 -14.40
C LYS A 325 0.50 -16.75 -15.67
N CYS A 326 1.55 -16.34 -16.39
CA CYS A 326 1.42 -15.74 -17.72
C CYS A 326 0.64 -16.67 -18.67
N PRO A 327 -0.37 -16.19 -19.41
CA PRO A 327 -1.12 -17.03 -20.36
C PRO A 327 -0.28 -17.49 -21.57
N SER A 328 0.90 -16.92 -21.80
CA SER A 328 1.77 -17.26 -22.93
C SER A 328 2.98 -18.09 -22.51
N CYS A 329 3.80 -17.60 -21.55
CA CYS A 329 5.02 -18.30 -21.14
C CYS A 329 4.88 -19.13 -19.85
N SER A 330 3.70 -19.13 -19.22
CA SER A 330 3.41 -19.85 -17.97
C SER A 330 4.26 -19.50 -16.74
N SER A 331 5.22 -18.56 -16.87
CA SER A 331 6.00 -18.03 -15.75
C SER A 331 5.09 -17.37 -14.72
N ILE A 332 5.45 -17.51 -13.44
CA ILE A 332 4.78 -16.80 -12.35
C ILE A 332 5.16 -15.33 -12.43
N ILE A 333 4.16 -14.47 -12.33
CA ILE A 333 4.29 -13.01 -12.36
C ILE A 333 3.71 -12.45 -11.07
N GLU A 334 4.49 -11.62 -10.38
CA GLU A 334 3.99 -10.80 -9.29
C GLU A 334 3.17 -9.62 -9.81
N TRP A 335 1.98 -9.42 -9.24
CA TRP A 335 1.08 -8.34 -9.64
C TRP A 335 1.68 -6.96 -9.39
N SER A 336 2.41 -6.81 -8.28
CA SER A 336 3.12 -5.60 -7.89
C SER A 336 4.08 -5.09 -8.98
N ILE A 337 4.82 -6.00 -9.64
CA ILE A 337 5.78 -5.70 -10.70
C ILE A 337 5.08 -5.18 -11.95
N LEU A 338 3.94 -5.78 -12.32
CA LEU A 338 3.10 -5.29 -13.42
C LEU A 338 2.60 -3.87 -13.14
N MET A 339 2.11 -3.64 -11.91
CA MET A 339 1.55 -2.34 -11.53
C MET A 339 2.62 -1.26 -11.50
N LYS A 340 3.85 -1.62 -11.11
CA LYS A 340 4.97 -0.70 -11.08
C LYS A 340 5.32 -0.19 -12.47
N GLU A 341 5.50 -1.10 -13.44
CA GLU A 341 5.73 -0.71 -14.85
C GLU A 341 4.59 0.12 -15.40
N MET A 342 3.35 -0.37 -15.28
CA MET A 342 2.20 0.26 -15.90
C MET A 342 1.97 1.67 -15.34
N THR A 343 2.07 1.86 -14.01
CA THR A 343 1.89 3.18 -13.40
C THR A 343 3.03 4.12 -13.74
N LEU A 344 4.29 3.65 -13.83
CA LEU A 344 5.41 4.46 -14.32
C LEU A 344 5.17 4.91 -15.76
N ARG A 345 4.80 4.01 -16.66
CA ARG A 345 4.55 4.33 -18.06
C ARG A 345 3.39 5.32 -18.25
N ILE A 346 2.30 5.14 -17.52
CA ILE A 346 1.09 5.98 -17.66
C ILE A 346 1.27 7.34 -16.97
N ARG A 347 1.85 7.36 -15.77
CA ARG A 347 1.83 8.54 -14.88
C ARG A 347 3.15 9.29 -14.81
N ALA A 348 4.28 8.68 -15.19
CA ALA A 348 5.60 9.32 -15.13
C ALA A 348 5.99 10.07 -16.42
N LYS A 349 5.07 10.24 -17.39
CA LYS A 349 5.32 10.98 -18.64
C LYS A 349 5.81 12.42 -18.42
N GLY A 350 5.49 13.05 -17.28
CA GLY A 350 6.06 14.34 -16.85
C GLY A 350 7.36 14.25 -16.02
N LEU A 351 7.70 13.07 -15.48
CA LEU A 351 8.86 12.84 -14.60
C LEU A 351 10.14 12.51 -15.39
N ARG A 352 10.00 11.93 -16.60
CA ARG A 352 11.13 11.55 -17.48
C ARG A 352 11.99 12.74 -17.93
N ARG A 353 11.47 13.97 -17.95
CA ARG A 353 12.28 15.19 -18.25
C ARG A 353 13.30 15.55 -17.17
N LYS A 354 13.15 15.07 -15.93
CA LYS A 354 14.11 15.38 -14.85
C LYS A 354 15.26 14.39 -14.71
N VAL A 355 15.09 13.15 -15.17
CA VAL A 355 16.13 12.12 -15.01
C VAL A 355 17.24 12.25 -16.06
N VAL A 356 16.98 12.93 -17.19
CA VAL A 356 17.98 13.17 -18.25
C VAL A 356 18.87 14.39 -17.95
N LEU A 357 18.51 15.26 -17.00
CA LEU A 357 19.26 16.48 -16.68
C LEU A 357 20.16 16.36 -15.44
N GLU A 358 20.18 15.21 -14.76
CA GLU A 358 21.04 14.94 -13.60
C GLU A 358 21.85 13.64 -13.78
N GLY A 359 22.13 13.26 -15.03
CA GLY A 359 23.01 12.14 -15.39
C GLY A 359 24.47 12.54 -15.42
#